data_AF-A0A3P4B9R0-F1
#
_entry.id   AF-A0A3P4B9R0-F1
#
_cell.length_a   1.000
_cell.length_b   1.000
_cell.length_c   1.000
_cell.angle_alpha   90.00
_cell.angle_beta   90.00
_cell.angle_gamma   90.00
#
_symmetry.space_group_name_H-M   'P 1'
#
loop_
_entity.id
_entity.type
_entity.pdbx_description
1 polymer ?
#
loop_
_entity_poly.entity_id
_entity_poly.type
_entity_poly.pdbx_seq_one_letter_code
_entity_poly.pdbx_strand_id
1 'polypeptide(L)'
;MTEESKTPAADSPTKGMTLAQRVAHVGGRINAQGYVEFGSEMAVDALIQQILRDRSHALENEVARLKSVGNDLGKIIHDMVVANQAAWIEWQHGRGADAAMVWIQNGLFGPGHIPDEDEPYGKEAQAWFDANRADPFPVCFCGRPSHHLWMGQGFCSEAHYRQAKAEHDAKNKDD
;
A
#
# COMPACT_ATOMS: atom_id res chain seq x y z
N MET A 1 5.96 11.12 -28.29
CA MET A 1 4.75 11.62 -27.63
C MET A 1 5.20 12.52 -26.51
N THR A 2 5.03 13.82 -26.67
CA THR A 2 5.42 14.83 -25.67
C THR A 2 4.42 14.76 -24.52
N GLU A 3 4.86 14.32 -23.35
CA GLU A 3 4.12 14.50 -22.11
C GLU A 3 3.92 16.01 -21.91
N GLU A 4 2.70 16.48 -22.13
CA GLU A 4 2.29 17.80 -21.64
C GLU A 4 2.44 17.75 -20.12
N SER A 5 3.52 18.36 -19.64
CA SER A 5 3.68 18.74 -18.23
C SER A 5 2.51 19.65 -17.89
N LYS A 6 1.42 19.06 -17.38
CA LYS A 6 0.27 19.79 -16.88
C LYS A 6 0.77 20.54 -15.64
N THR A 7 1.06 21.83 -15.81
CA THR A 7 1.34 22.76 -14.72
C THR A 7 0.34 22.48 -13.59
N PRO A 8 0.78 22.27 -12.34
CA PRO A 8 -0.14 22.04 -11.24
C PRO A 8 -1.14 23.19 -11.21
N ALA A 9 -2.44 22.85 -11.13
CA ALA A 9 -3.50 23.84 -11.09
C ALA A 9 -3.18 24.81 -9.94
N ALA A 10 -3.14 26.11 -10.25
CA ALA A 10 -2.83 27.13 -9.26
C ALA A 10 -3.79 27.00 -8.07
N ASP A 11 -3.27 27.12 -6.86
CA ASP A 11 -4.06 27.04 -5.65
C ASP A 11 -5.19 28.08 -5.67
N SER A 12 -6.37 27.68 -5.19
CA SER A 12 -7.48 28.62 -5.13
C SER A 12 -7.17 29.76 -4.15
N PRO A 13 -7.69 30.98 -4.39
CA PRO A 13 -7.43 32.13 -3.51
C PRO A 13 -7.88 31.94 -2.06
N THR A 14 -8.77 30.97 -1.79
CA THR A 14 -9.32 30.67 -0.47
C THR A 14 -8.79 29.35 0.10
N LYS A 15 -7.83 28.70 -0.56
CA LYS A 15 -7.19 27.47 -0.06
C LYS A 15 -6.64 27.68 1.34
N GLY A 16 -6.91 26.72 2.24
CA GLY A 16 -6.46 26.76 3.62
C GLY A 16 -7.26 27.70 4.54
N MET A 17 -8.19 28.50 4.02
CA MET A 17 -9.07 29.32 4.86
C MET A 17 -10.05 28.46 5.66
N THR A 18 -10.21 28.79 6.94
CA THR A 18 -11.27 28.26 7.80
C THR A 18 -12.64 28.77 7.36
N LEU A 19 -13.71 28.13 7.82
CA LEU A 19 -15.08 28.59 7.52
C LEU A 19 -15.30 30.04 7.98
N ALA A 20 -14.81 30.41 9.17
CA ALA A 20 -14.92 31.77 9.68
C ALA A 20 -14.19 32.80 8.80
N GLN A 21 -12.99 32.45 8.32
CA GLN A 21 -12.24 33.31 7.39
C GLN A 21 -12.97 33.47 6.05
N ARG A 22 -13.59 32.41 5.53
CA ARG A 22 -14.39 32.47 4.29
C ARG A 22 -15.64 33.31 4.45
N VAL A 23 -16.35 33.16 5.58
CA VAL A 23 -17.51 33.98 5.92
C VAL A 23 -17.12 35.46 5.95
N ALA A 24 -16.02 35.81 6.62
CA ALA A 24 -15.51 37.18 6.64
C ALA A 24 -15.08 37.66 5.24
N HIS A 25 -14.45 36.79 4.45
CA HIS A 25 -13.98 37.10 3.10
C HIS A 25 -15.11 37.48 2.14
N VAL A 26 -16.31 36.85 2.27
CA VAL A 26 -17.50 37.22 1.48
C VAL A 26 -18.33 38.36 2.11
N GLY A 27 -17.85 38.96 3.19
CA GLY A 27 -18.53 40.07 3.87
C GLY A 27 -19.57 39.65 4.92
N GLY A 28 -19.59 38.39 5.34
CA GLY A 28 -20.41 37.92 6.46
C GLY A 28 -19.88 38.47 7.80
N ARG A 29 -20.80 38.81 8.71
CA ARG A 29 -20.47 39.43 10.01
C ARG A 29 -21.38 38.92 11.11
N ILE A 30 -20.94 39.01 12.36
CA ILE A 30 -21.74 38.63 13.53
C ILE A 30 -22.60 39.83 13.95
N ASN A 31 -23.91 39.63 14.07
CA ASN A 31 -24.85 40.65 14.53
C ASN A 31 -24.91 40.73 16.06
N ALA A 32 -25.68 41.69 16.59
CA ALA A 32 -25.81 41.92 18.04
C ALA A 32 -26.37 40.71 18.81
N GLN A 33 -27.09 39.82 18.13
CA GLN A 33 -27.67 38.59 18.66
C GLN A 33 -26.72 37.38 18.55
N GLY A 34 -25.52 37.56 17.99
CA GLY A 34 -24.53 36.49 17.84
C GLY A 34 -24.72 35.60 16.61
N TYR A 35 -25.63 35.92 15.70
CA TYR A 35 -25.80 35.18 14.43
C TYR A 35 -24.92 35.77 13.32
N VAL A 36 -24.52 34.93 12.37
CA VAL A 36 -23.87 35.38 11.13
C VAL A 36 -24.94 35.92 10.19
N GLU A 37 -24.77 37.17 9.75
CA GLU A 37 -25.59 37.80 8.70
C GLU A 37 -24.76 38.07 7.45
N PHE A 38 -25.42 38.00 6.30
CA PHE A 38 -24.85 38.33 4.98
C PHE A 38 -25.61 39.51 4.38
N GLY A 39 -24.89 40.40 3.69
CA GLY A 39 -25.50 41.59 3.07
C GLY A 39 -26.32 41.29 1.81
N SER A 40 -26.20 40.10 1.23
CA SER A 40 -26.95 39.65 0.05
C SER A 40 -26.90 38.13 -0.12
N GLU A 41 -27.83 37.58 -0.91
CA GLU A 41 -27.80 36.19 -1.33
C GLU A 41 -26.55 35.87 -2.16
N MET A 42 -26.02 36.83 -2.93
CA MET A 42 -24.78 36.68 -3.70
C MET A 42 -23.57 36.37 -2.81
N ALA A 43 -23.52 36.92 -1.59
CA ALA A 43 -22.44 36.63 -0.65
C ALA A 43 -22.50 35.17 -0.16
N VAL A 44 -23.71 34.64 0.04
CA VAL A 44 -23.93 33.24 0.41
C VAL A 44 -23.54 32.32 -0.75
N ASP A 45 -23.95 32.66 -1.98
CA ASP A 45 -23.56 31.89 -3.18
C ASP A 45 -22.04 31.88 -3.37
N ALA A 46 -21.38 33.03 -3.21
CA ALA A 46 -19.91 33.11 -3.29
C ALA A 46 -19.22 32.22 -2.24
N LEU A 47 -19.74 32.15 -1.01
CA LEU A 47 -19.23 31.26 0.02
C LEU A 47 -19.38 29.79 -0.37
N ILE A 48 -20.54 29.40 -0.89
CA ILE A 48 -20.79 28.04 -1.38
C ILE A 48 -19.81 27.70 -2.51
N GLN A 49 -19.66 28.58 -3.50
CA GLN A 49 -18.75 28.37 -4.62
C GLN A 49 -17.29 28.24 -4.19
N GLN A 50 -16.83 29.05 -3.22
CA GLN A 50 -15.48 28.92 -2.67
C GLN A 50 -15.26 27.56 -2.02
N ILE A 51 -16.22 27.07 -1.23
CA ILE A 51 -16.12 25.78 -0.55
C ILE A 51 -16.10 24.64 -1.58
N LEU A 52 -17.01 24.67 -2.55
CA LEU A 52 -17.09 23.64 -3.58
C LEU A 52 -15.84 23.62 -4.46
N ARG A 53 -15.35 24.78 -4.91
CA ARG A 53 -14.14 24.90 -5.71
C ARG A 53 -12.92 24.33 -4.98
N ASP A 54 -12.74 24.67 -3.71
CA ASP A 54 -11.58 24.22 -2.93
C ASP A 54 -11.62 22.73 -2.64
N ARG A 55 -12.82 22.18 -2.39
CA ARG A 55 -13.02 20.73 -2.27
C ARG A 55 -12.71 20.02 -3.59
N SER A 56 -13.17 20.55 -4.72
CA SER A 56 -12.86 19.99 -6.04
C SER A 56 -11.35 19.99 -6.30
N HIS A 57 -10.65 21.10 -6.06
CA HIS A 57 -9.20 21.16 -6.21
C HIS A 57 -8.46 20.20 -5.27
N ALA A 58 -8.89 20.08 -4.01
CA ALA A 58 -8.29 19.13 -3.07
C ALA A 58 -8.45 17.69 -3.57
N LEU A 59 -9.62 17.33 -4.09
CA LEU A 59 -9.87 16.01 -4.68
C LEU A 59 -9.06 15.78 -5.96
N GLU A 60 -8.97 16.77 -6.85
CA GLU A 60 -8.15 16.69 -8.06
C GLU A 60 -6.67 16.47 -7.74
N ASN A 61 -6.15 17.18 -6.74
CA ASN A 61 -4.78 17.02 -6.27
C ASN A 61 -4.53 15.63 -5.67
N GLU A 62 -5.47 15.12 -4.88
CA GLU A 62 -5.34 13.77 -4.32
C GLU A 62 -5.42 12.70 -5.42
N VAL A 63 -6.31 12.85 -6.40
CA VAL A 63 -6.36 11.98 -7.58
C VAL A 63 -5.05 12.02 -8.36
N ALA A 64 -4.48 13.20 -8.56
CA ALA A 64 -3.19 13.35 -9.24
C ALA A 64 -2.06 12.64 -8.46
N ARG A 65 -2.04 12.81 -7.13
CA ARG A 65 -1.08 12.13 -6.25
C ARG A 65 -1.23 10.61 -6.32
N LEU A 66 -2.45 10.09 -6.22
CA LEU A 66 -2.73 8.65 -6.31
C LEU A 66 -2.34 8.07 -7.67
N LYS A 67 -2.59 8.81 -8.77
CA LYS A 67 -2.13 8.41 -10.10
C LYS A 67 -0.61 8.36 -10.19
N SER A 68 0.09 9.35 -9.62
CA SER A 68 1.56 9.35 -9.57
C SER A 68 2.09 8.13 -8.83
N VAL A 69 1.57 7.87 -7.62
CA VAL A 69 1.96 6.69 -6.82
C VAL A 69 1.66 5.40 -7.57
N GLY A 70 0.50 5.29 -8.23
CA GLY A 70 0.15 4.13 -9.04
C GLY A 70 1.09 3.93 -10.24
N ASN A 71 1.50 5.02 -10.91
CA ASN A 71 2.47 4.95 -12.00
C ASN A 71 3.85 4.50 -11.51
N ASP A 72 4.32 5.03 -10.36
CA ASP A 72 5.62 4.66 -9.80
C ASP A 72 5.64 3.19 -9.35
N LEU A 73 4.57 2.72 -8.71
CA LEU A 73 4.39 1.31 -8.40
C LEU A 73 4.36 0.45 -9.67
N GLY A 74 3.66 0.91 -10.71
CA GLY A 74 3.61 0.23 -12.00
C GLY A 74 5.00 0.06 -12.64
N LYS A 75 5.87 1.07 -12.55
CA LYS A 75 7.26 0.99 -13.03
C LYS A 75 8.08 -0.01 -12.23
N ILE A 76 7.97 0.00 -10.90
CA ILE A 76 8.69 -0.95 -10.03
C ILE A 76 8.30 -2.39 -10.36
N ILE A 77 7.00 -2.68 -10.47
CA ILE A 77 6.51 -4.03 -10.81
C ILE A 77 6.97 -4.42 -12.22
N HIS A 78 6.92 -3.49 -13.17
CA HIS A 78 7.39 -3.74 -14.53
C HIS A 78 8.87 -4.13 -14.56
N ASP A 79 9.73 -3.38 -13.89
CA ASP A 79 11.17 -3.65 -13.85
C ASP A 79 11.49 -4.97 -13.15
N MET A 80 10.76 -5.32 -12.08
CA MET A 80 10.86 -6.64 -11.43
C MET A 80 10.50 -7.78 -12.39
N VAL A 81 9.44 -7.63 -13.18
CA VAL A 81 9.05 -8.63 -14.19
C VAL A 81 10.11 -8.75 -15.28
N VAL A 82 10.67 -7.62 -15.74
CA VAL A 82 11.75 -7.62 -16.75
C VAL A 82 13.01 -8.30 -16.22
N ALA A 83 13.39 -8.07 -14.95
CA ALA A 83 14.51 -8.77 -14.31
C ALA A 83 14.30 -10.30 -14.26
N ASN A 84 13.08 -10.74 -13.90
CA ASN A 84 12.73 -12.16 -13.90
C ASN A 84 12.75 -12.77 -15.32
N GLN A 85 12.30 -12.01 -16.33
CA GLN A 85 12.38 -12.42 -17.73
C GLN A 85 13.84 -12.55 -18.20
N ALA A 86 14.71 -11.61 -17.82
CA ALA A 86 16.13 -11.67 -18.12
C ALA A 86 16.80 -12.90 -17.47
N ALA A 87 16.46 -13.20 -16.22
CA ALA A 87 16.91 -14.43 -15.55
C ALA A 87 16.48 -15.68 -16.31
N TRP A 88 15.21 -15.75 -16.74
CA TRP A 88 14.72 -16.87 -17.56
C TRP A 88 15.50 -17.02 -18.87
N ILE A 89 15.75 -15.92 -19.58
CA ILE A 89 16.51 -15.91 -20.83
C ILE A 89 17.96 -16.37 -20.61
N GLU A 90 18.65 -15.86 -19.57
CA GLU A 90 20.02 -16.28 -19.21
C GLU A 90 20.07 -17.77 -18.86
N TRP A 91 19.05 -18.30 -18.19
CA TRP A 91 18.98 -19.73 -17.90
C TRP A 91 18.80 -20.57 -19.17
N GLN A 92 17.87 -20.19 -20.06
CA GLN A 92 17.54 -20.99 -21.25
C GLN A 92 18.59 -20.88 -22.36
N HIS A 93 19.27 -19.74 -22.47
CA HIS A 93 20.12 -19.41 -23.63
C HIS A 93 21.51 -18.87 -23.27
N GLY A 94 21.76 -18.58 -22.00
CA GLY A 94 23.03 -18.02 -21.51
C GLY A 94 23.88 -19.05 -20.79
N ARG A 95 24.48 -18.63 -19.68
CA ARG A 95 25.44 -19.44 -18.90
C ARG A 95 24.78 -20.36 -17.86
N GLY A 96 23.46 -20.54 -17.92
CA GLY A 96 22.71 -21.43 -17.05
C GLY A 96 22.22 -20.77 -15.77
N ALA A 97 21.71 -21.60 -14.85
CA ALA A 97 20.93 -21.15 -13.69
C ALA A 97 21.72 -20.25 -12.71
N ASP A 98 23.00 -20.54 -12.46
CA ASP A 98 23.82 -19.75 -11.56
C ASP A 98 24.02 -18.31 -12.06
N ALA A 99 24.21 -18.14 -13.37
CA ALA A 99 24.30 -16.83 -14.00
C ALA A 99 22.94 -16.11 -14.02
N ALA A 100 21.84 -16.86 -14.18
CA ALA A 100 20.49 -16.32 -14.10
C ALA A 100 20.18 -15.71 -12.73
N MET A 101 20.69 -16.30 -11.65
CA MET A 101 20.49 -15.78 -10.29
C MET A 101 21.09 -14.38 -10.08
N VAL A 102 22.10 -13.98 -10.85
CA VAL A 102 22.66 -12.62 -10.80
C VAL A 102 21.62 -11.58 -11.22
N TRP A 103 20.75 -11.89 -12.20
CA TRP A 103 19.65 -10.99 -12.60
C TRP A 103 18.63 -10.77 -11.48
N ILE A 104 18.31 -11.83 -10.74
CA ILE A 104 17.43 -11.77 -9.58
C ILE A 104 18.12 -11.00 -8.44
N GLN A 105 19.38 -11.30 -8.15
CA GLN A 105 20.16 -10.67 -7.09
C GLN A 105 20.35 -9.17 -7.31
N ASN A 106 20.55 -8.73 -8.56
CA ASN A 106 20.66 -7.30 -8.90
C ASN A 106 19.40 -6.52 -8.51
N GLY A 107 18.21 -7.11 -8.67
CA GLY A 107 16.95 -6.53 -8.22
C GLY A 107 16.79 -6.47 -6.69
N LEU A 108 17.61 -7.24 -5.97
CA LEU A 108 17.68 -7.28 -4.50
C LEU A 108 18.87 -6.48 -3.95
N PHE A 109 19.69 -5.83 -4.80
CA PHE A 109 20.90 -5.13 -4.34
C PHE A 109 20.56 -3.73 -3.80
N GLY A 110 20.10 -3.70 -2.55
CA GLY A 110 19.87 -2.50 -1.74
C GLY A 110 19.85 -2.89 -0.25
N PRO A 111 20.16 -1.98 0.69
CA PRO A 111 20.10 -2.29 2.13
C PRO A 111 18.76 -2.93 2.53
N GLY A 112 18.80 -4.05 3.25
CA GLY A 112 17.62 -4.76 3.75
C GLY A 112 16.82 -5.60 2.72
N HIS A 113 17.31 -5.76 1.48
CA HIS A 113 16.59 -6.53 0.45
C HIS A 113 17.11 -7.98 0.28
N ILE A 114 18.36 -8.23 0.64
CA ILE A 114 18.89 -9.59 0.83
C ILE A 114 18.88 -9.85 2.34
N PRO A 115 18.22 -10.91 2.82
CA PRO A 115 18.20 -11.26 4.25
C PRO A 115 19.60 -11.51 4.78
N ASP A 116 19.89 -11.07 5.99
CA ASP A 116 21.12 -11.45 6.67
C ASP A 116 21.05 -12.92 7.09
N GLU A 117 22.18 -13.62 7.01
CA GLU A 117 22.23 -15.06 7.27
C GLU A 117 21.87 -15.46 8.71
N ASP A 118 22.00 -14.54 9.66
CA ASP A 118 21.69 -14.71 11.08
C ASP A 118 20.28 -14.25 11.46
N GLU A 119 19.53 -13.64 10.53
CA GLU A 119 18.13 -13.33 10.74
C GLU A 119 17.27 -14.60 10.85
N PRO A 120 16.12 -14.52 11.56
CA PRO A 120 15.16 -15.63 11.59
C PRO A 120 14.81 -16.09 10.18
N TYR A 121 15.13 -17.36 9.90
CA TYR A 121 14.92 -18.01 8.60
C TYR A 121 15.79 -17.47 7.44
N GLY A 122 16.85 -16.70 7.70
CA GLY A 122 17.76 -16.16 6.67
C GLY A 122 18.44 -17.23 5.80
N LYS A 123 18.47 -18.48 6.27
CA LYS A 123 18.99 -19.66 5.55
C LYS A 123 17.90 -20.61 5.05
N GLU A 124 16.63 -20.28 5.23
CA GLU A 124 15.50 -21.17 5.03
C GLU A 124 14.43 -20.53 4.12
N ALA A 125 14.62 -20.61 2.80
CA ALA A 125 13.83 -19.87 1.81
C ALA A 125 12.31 -19.95 2.00
N GLN A 126 11.75 -21.15 2.25
CA GLN A 126 10.31 -21.31 2.44
C GLN A 126 9.82 -20.65 3.75
N ALA A 127 10.57 -20.81 4.84
CA ALA A 127 10.18 -20.22 6.13
C ALA A 127 10.34 -18.68 6.10
N TRP A 128 11.35 -18.18 5.39
CA TRP A 128 11.50 -16.75 5.13
C TRP A 128 10.28 -16.20 4.37
N PHE A 129 9.88 -16.85 3.28
CA PHE A 129 8.72 -16.44 2.51
C PHE A 129 7.42 -16.48 3.34
N ASP A 130 7.23 -17.57 4.10
CA ASP A 130 6.03 -17.75 4.91
C ASP A 130 5.92 -16.68 6.02
N ALA A 131 7.05 -16.21 6.55
CA ALA A 131 7.12 -15.17 7.57
C ALA A 131 6.96 -13.73 7.04
N ASN A 132 7.51 -13.44 5.85
CA ASN A 132 7.80 -12.05 5.43
C ASN A 132 6.93 -11.52 4.28
N ARG A 133 6.05 -12.35 3.70
CA ARG A 133 5.07 -11.86 2.73
C ARG A 133 4.13 -10.82 3.37
N ALA A 134 3.52 -9.95 2.55
CA ALA A 134 2.67 -8.85 3.03
C ALA A 134 1.51 -9.30 3.96
N ASP A 135 0.98 -10.50 3.69
CA ASP A 135 0.05 -11.21 4.57
C ASP A 135 0.71 -12.52 5.04
N PRO A 136 1.47 -12.52 6.14
CA PRO A 136 2.22 -13.69 6.61
C PRO A 136 1.33 -14.90 6.85
N PHE A 137 1.88 -16.10 6.61
CA PHE A 137 1.13 -17.32 6.92
C PHE A 137 1.00 -17.53 8.44
N PRO A 138 -0.07 -18.19 8.89
CA PRO A 138 -0.20 -18.63 10.28
C PRO A 138 1.02 -19.43 10.76
N VAL A 139 1.30 -19.29 12.04
CA VAL A 139 2.35 -20.06 12.71
C VAL A 139 1.82 -21.40 13.19
N CYS A 140 2.70 -22.39 13.17
CA CYS A 140 2.49 -23.63 13.89
C CYS A 140 2.59 -23.41 15.39
N PHE A 141 2.05 -24.33 16.19
CA PHE A 141 2.14 -24.28 17.65
C PHE A 141 3.58 -24.31 18.18
N CYS A 142 4.56 -24.73 17.36
CA CYS A 142 5.99 -24.63 17.67
C CYS A 142 6.60 -23.25 17.35
N GLY A 143 5.81 -22.29 16.85
CA GLY A 143 6.22 -20.94 16.48
C GLY A 143 6.70 -20.77 15.04
N ARG A 144 6.84 -21.86 14.26
CA ARG A 144 7.34 -21.79 12.88
C ARG A 144 6.21 -21.40 11.89
N PRO A 145 6.41 -20.39 11.02
CA PRO A 145 5.44 -20.04 9.97
C PRO A 145 5.31 -21.17 8.96
N SER A 146 4.11 -21.34 8.40
CA SER A 146 3.83 -22.46 7.50
C SER A 146 2.70 -22.19 6.52
N HIS A 147 2.98 -22.36 5.24
CA HIS A 147 1.98 -22.41 4.17
C HIS A 147 1.10 -23.68 4.15
N HIS A 148 1.44 -24.73 4.91
CA HIS A 148 0.54 -25.87 5.11
C HIS A 148 -0.53 -25.51 6.14
N LEU A 149 -1.78 -25.41 5.69
CA LEU A 149 -2.88 -24.90 6.49
C LEU A 149 -3.96 -25.95 6.72
N TRP A 150 -4.53 -25.93 7.93
CA TRP A 150 -5.77 -26.62 8.23
C TRP A 150 -6.54 -25.86 9.32
N MET A 151 -7.84 -25.61 9.09
CA MET A 151 -8.71 -24.91 10.04
C MET A 151 -8.16 -23.54 10.50
N GLY A 152 -7.51 -22.80 9.60
CA GLY A 152 -6.91 -21.48 9.89
C GLY A 152 -5.60 -21.51 10.69
N GLN A 153 -5.05 -22.70 10.98
CA GLN A 153 -3.77 -22.89 11.65
C GLN A 153 -2.69 -23.36 10.66
N GLY A 154 -1.43 -23.03 10.92
CA GLY A 154 -0.28 -23.46 10.13
C GLY A 154 0.42 -24.68 10.73
N PHE A 155 1.04 -25.53 9.89
CA PHE A 155 1.74 -26.74 10.34
C PHE A 155 3.06 -26.97 9.63
N CYS A 156 4.18 -26.74 10.31
CA CYS A 156 5.51 -26.86 9.71
C CYS A 156 5.94 -28.31 9.40
N SER A 157 5.14 -29.30 9.78
CA SER A 157 5.36 -30.71 9.47
C SER A 157 4.07 -31.51 9.50
N GLU A 158 4.05 -32.63 8.79
CA GLU A 158 2.95 -33.60 8.82
C GLU A 158 2.71 -34.15 10.24
N ALA A 159 3.76 -34.30 11.05
CA ALA A 159 3.64 -34.76 12.43
C ALA A 159 2.84 -33.76 13.28
N HIS A 160 3.15 -32.46 13.15
CA HIS A 160 2.43 -31.40 13.86
C HIS A 160 0.96 -31.29 13.39
N TYR A 161 0.73 -31.42 12.08
CA TYR A 161 -0.63 -31.47 11.55
C TYR A 161 -1.44 -32.64 12.13
N ARG A 162 -0.87 -33.84 12.12
CA ARG A 162 -1.54 -35.04 12.67
C ARG A 162 -1.83 -34.93 14.15
N GLN A 163 -0.91 -34.36 14.92
CA GLN A 163 -1.13 -34.10 16.34
C GLN A 163 -2.34 -33.19 16.54
N ALA A 164 -2.36 -32.02 15.89
CA ALA A 164 -3.44 -31.06 16.04
C ALA A 164 -4.79 -31.63 15.56
N LYS A 165 -4.78 -32.43 14.48
CA LYS A 165 -5.98 -33.11 14.00
C LYS A 165 -6.50 -34.13 15.01
N ALA A 166 -5.63 -34.95 15.60
CA ALA A 166 -6.03 -35.92 16.61
C ALA A 166 -6.62 -35.24 17.86
N GLU A 167 -6.04 -34.12 18.30
CA GLU A 167 -6.55 -33.33 19.43
C GLU A 167 -7.93 -32.72 19.13
N HIS A 168 -8.15 -32.21 17.91
CA HIS A 168 -9.43 -31.69 17.47
C HIS A 168 -10.51 -32.79 17.35
N ASP A 169 -10.16 -33.92 16.72
CA ASP A 169 -11.07 -35.06 16.57
C ASP A 169 -11.43 -35.69 17.92
N ALA A 170 -10.53 -35.63 18.91
CA ALA A 170 -10.82 -36.04 20.28
C ALA A 170 -11.84 -35.09 20.95
N LYS A 171 -11.63 -33.78 20.85
CA LYS A 171 -12.52 -32.77 21.44
C LYS A 171 -13.94 -32.83 20.89
N ASN A 172 -14.09 -33.08 19.58
CA ASN A 172 -15.40 -33.11 18.92
C ASN A 172 -16.10 -34.48 18.99
N LYS A 173 -15.50 -35.50 19.63
CA LYS A 173 -16.17 -36.77 19.91
C LYS A 173 -16.94 -36.77 21.23
N ASP A 174 -16.67 -35.78 22.08
CA ASP A 174 -17.27 -35.63 23.40
C ASP A 174 -18.45 -34.63 23.42
N ASP A 175 -18.79 -34.04 22.27
CA ASP A 175 -19.95 -33.17 22.01
C ASP A 175 -21.05 -33.92 21.23
#